data_AF-A0AA96Y4U2-F1
#
_entry.id   AF-A0AA96Y4U2-F1
#
_cell.length_a   1.000
_cell.length_b   1.000
_cell.length_c   1.000
_cell.angle_alpha   90.00
_cell.angle_beta   90.00
_cell.angle_gamma   90.00
#
_symmetry.space_group_name_H-M   'P 1'
#
loop_
_entity.id
_entity.type
_entity.pdbx_description
1 polymer ?
#
loop_
_entity_poly.entity_id
_entity_poly.type
_entity_poly.pdbx_seq_one_letter_code
_entity_poly.pdbx_strand_id
1 'polypeptide(L)'
;MAPVPSEPQPSVPELSPSGTLPNAPDSARSAVHPMWVWSAIGLLLLLVPVGVGLMAVRELLVLPALPRCWSVAQSSNSGSTRIYCAEILANKQTVEDLRRAIQLANQVDADDPLRDKSDRLIEQWTQDILRLGEAEFQAGSLDRARDIAKRVPFHVATYATAEAKIKEWEAIWAKAEKIYSEVEAEIDQENWFAAMSAARMLLTVGNQYWATTQYQALMRLLQSSRESEATARRSPNSASKGGGLNDLIRQWETEQTKTDAERLKTAQELAQGGRVEDLRAAVGAAEQVLYGTPQYDQAQSLINTWRQQIEAIEDRPRLARAAELARQGDVRSLEAAIDEANQITWGRSLHEEARTQADTWRRQVHELRLREQEEMLRQMDRSASTTPPPLPASLPPVVPVVPVVPSAPPVSEPVLTLPAEGTSLALPASVPANVPASDSIALPGDRSTPDPMP
;
A
#
# COMPACT_ATOMS: atom_id res chain seq x y z
N MET A 1 -46.50 26.56 14.18
CA MET A 1 -46.04 27.85 14.74
C MET A 1 -44.66 28.13 14.16
N ALA A 2 -44.23 29.33 13.78
CA ALA A 2 -44.86 30.65 13.63
C ALA A 2 -44.07 31.43 12.52
N PRO A 3 -44.55 32.57 11.97
CA PRO A 3 -44.37 32.83 10.53
C PRO A 3 -43.36 33.91 10.10
N VAL A 4 -43.23 33.98 8.77
CA VAL A 4 -42.65 35.03 7.91
C VAL A 4 -43.17 36.44 8.22
N PRO A 5 -42.36 37.48 7.95
CA PRO A 5 -42.88 38.73 7.35
C PRO A 5 -42.15 39.13 6.05
N SER A 6 -42.88 39.79 5.15
CA SER A 6 -42.40 40.37 3.88
C SER A 6 -42.99 41.77 3.67
N GLU A 7 -42.27 42.65 2.97
CA GLU A 7 -42.77 43.93 2.39
C GLU A 7 -43.24 45.03 3.40
N PRO A 8 -43.55 46.30 2.98
CA PRO A 8 -43.73 46.84 1.62
C PRO A 8 -43.02 48.19 1.25
N GLN A 9 -43.24 48.62 0.00
CA GLN A 9 -43.11 49.99 -0.59
C GLN A 9 -44.26 50.93 -0.14
N PRO A 10 -44.38 52.25 -0.49
CA PRO A 10 -43.81 53.06 -1.62
C PRO A 10 -43.10 54.38 -1.13
N SER A 11 -42.98 55.56 -1.78
CA SER A 11 -43.58 56.18 -2.99
C SER A 11 -42.74 57.33 -3.63
N VAL A 12 -43.28 57.95 -4.70
CA VAL A 12 -42.78 59.11 -5.48
C VAL A 12 -43.06 60.47 -4.80
N PRO A 13 -42.34 61.59 -5.13
CA PRO A 13 -42.83 62.53 -6.17
C PRO A 13 -41.72 63.13 -7.09
N GLU A 14 -42.00 64.25 -7.77
CA GLU A 14 -41.52 64.60 -9.13
C GLU A 14 -40.74 65.95 -9.24
N LEU A 15 -40.29 66.27 -10.47
CA LEU A 15 -40.00 67.60 -11.07
C LEU A 15 -38.56 68.21 -11.09
N SER A 16 -38.38 69.00 -12.15
CA SER A 16 -37.18 69.69 -12.69
C SER A 16 -36.91 71.07 -12.00
N PRO A 17 -35.98 71.99 -12.42
CA PRO A 17 -35.49 72.27 -13.79
C PRO A 17 -34.00 72.67 -13.98
N SER A 18 -33.68 73.01 -15.23
CA SER A 18 -32.36 73.40 -15.78
C SER A 18 -31.81 74.75 -15.31
N GLY A 19 -30.47 74.91 -15.40
CA GLY A 19 -29.74 76.19 -15.41
C GLY A 19 -29.03 76.44 -16.75
N THR A 20 -28.59 77.68 -17.01
CA THR A 20 -28.30 78.18 -18.38
C THR A 20 -26.81 78.45 -18.68
N LEU A 21 -26.45 78.27 -19.96
CA LEU A 21 -25.25 78.69 -20.73
C LEU A 21 -24.64 80.07 -20.34
N PRO A 22 -23.32 80.37 -20.57
CA PRO A 22 -22.73 80.38 -21.94
C PRO A 22 -21.19 80.17 -22.19
N ASN A 23 -20.91 79.64 -23.39
CA ASN A 23 -19.87 79.98 -24.40
C ASN A 23 -18.34 80.14 -24.13
N ALA A 24 -17.58 79.63 -25.12
CA ALA A 24 -16.24 80.04 -25.62
C ALA A 24 -14.98 79.46 -24.89
N PRO A 25 -13.78 79.45 -25.52
CA PRO A 25 -13.31 78.22 -26.17
C PRO A 25 -11.83 77.82 -25.88
N ASP A 26 -11.40 76.76 -26.57
CA ASP A 26 -10.01 76.35 -26.85
C ASP A 26 -9.06 76.00 -25.68
N SER A 27 -8.88 74.70 -25.47
CA SER A 27 -7.60 74.11 -25.05
C SER A 27 -7.52 72.64 -25.46
N ALA A 28 -6.98 72.38 -26.64
CA ALA A 28 -6.82 71.02 -27.15
C ALA A 28 -5.80 70.21 -26.33
N ARG A 29 -6.23 69.07 -25.79
CA ARG A 29 -5.34 67.95 -25.42
C ARG A 29 -5.90 66.66 -26.00
N SER A 30 -5.12 66.04 -26.87
CA SER A 30 -5.49 64.80 -27.53
C SER A 30 -5.59 63.65 -26.53
N ALA A 31 -6.75 62.98 -26.50
CA ALA A 31 -6.92 61.71 -25.82
C ALA A 31 -6.21 60.61 -26.64
N VAL A 32 -4.88 60.59 -26.57
CA VAL A 32 -4.06 59.54 -27.19
C VAL A 32 -4.27 58.26 -26.38
N HIS A 33 -5.28 57.46 -26.74
CA HIS A 33 -5.40 56.09 -26.24
C HIS A 33 -4.12 55.34 -26.61
N PRO A 34 -3.28 54.94 -25.62
CA PRO A 34 -2.01 54.31 -25.93
C PRO A 34 -2.29 52.97 -26.59
N MET A 35 -1.73 52.77 -27.79
CA MET A 35 -2.00 51.62 -28.67
C MET A 35 -1.84 50.27 -27.95
N TRP A 36 -0.94 50.22 -26.97
CA TRP A 36 -0.77 49.16 -25.96
C TRP A 36 -2.08 48.65 -25.35
N VAL A 37 -3.06 49.48 -25.02
CA VAL A 37 -4.33 49.03 -24.40
C VAL A 37 -5.10 48.10 -25.35
N TRP A 38 -5.17 48.42 -26.63
CA TRP A 38 -5.78 47.55 -27.63
C TRP A 38 -4.95 46.29 -27.89
N SER A 39 -3.61 46.40 -27.89
CA SER A 39 -2.72 45.24 -27.96
C SER A 39 -2.87 44.30 -26.76
N ALA A 40 -3.06 44.84 -25.55
CA ALA A 40 -3.23 44.07 -24.32
C ALA A 40 -4.61 43.39 -24.27
N ILE A 41 -5.67 44.08 -24.70
CA ILE A 41 -7.01 43.49 -24.86
C ILE A 41 -6.96 42.37 -25.91
N GLY A 42 -6.31 42.60 -27.07
CA GLY A 42 -6.15 41.58 -28.11
C GLY A 42 -5.37 40.35 -27.63
N LEU A 43 -4.27 40.56 -26.88
CA LEU A 43 -3.47 39.48 -26.30
C LEU A 43 -4.27 38.68 -25.25
N LEU A 44 -5.04 39.35 -24.39
CA LEU A 44 -5.92 38.71 -23.41
C LEU A 44 -7.00 37.87 -24.09
N LEU A 45 -7.64 38.44 -25.13
CA LEU A 45 -8.73 37.79 -25.87
C LEU A 45 -8.26 36.61 -26.73
N LEU A 46 -6.95 36.54 -27.04
CA LEU A 46 -6.31 35.40 -27.70
C LEU A 46 -5.79 34.35 -26.69
N LEU A 47 -5.31 34.76 -25.51
CA LEU A 47 -4.83 33.85 -24.46
C LEU A 47 -5.96 33.10 -23.73
N VAL A 48 -7.10 33.75 -23.48
CA VAL A 48 -8.22 33.12 -22.75
C VAL A 48 -8.76 31.86 -23.46
N PRO A 49 -9.06 31.87 -24.78
CA PRO A 49 -9.49 30.66 -25.49
C PRO A 49 -8.44 29.54 -25.49
N VAL A 50 -7.15 29.88 -25.59
CA VAL A 50 -6.04 28.90 -25.54
C VAL A 50 -5.91 28.29 -24.14
N GLY A 51 -6.03 29.10 -23.09
CA GLY A 51 -6.01 28.63 -21.71
C GLY A 51 -7.20 27.70 -21.38
N VAL A 52 -8.40 28.06 -21.82
CA VAL A 52 -9.59 27.21 -21.67
C VAL A 52 -9.47 25.93 -22.50
N GLY A 53 -8.94 26.00 -23.72
CA GLY A 53 -8.68 24.84 -24.57
C GLY A 53 -7.68 23.85 -23.93
N LEU A 54 -6.58 24.36 -23.36
CA LEU A 54 -5.60 23.53 -22.65
C LEU A 54 -6.16 22.92 -21.36
N MET A 55 -7.01 23.64 -20.62
CA MET A 55 -7.72 23.07 -19.47
C MET A 55 -8.75 22.01 -19.86
N ALA A 56 -9.50 22.22 -20.95
CA ALA A 56 -10.46 21.24 -21.45
C ALA A 56 -9.77 19.96 -21.97
N VAL A 57 -8.64 20.11 -22.70
CA VAL A 57 -7.83 18.97 -23.14
C VAL A 57 -7.18 18.25 -21.96
N ARG A 58 -6.73 18.98 -20.93
CA ARG A 58 -6.24 18.38 -19.68
C ARG A 58 -7.33 17.52 -19.03
N GLU A 59 -8.54 18.03 -18.88
CA GLU A 59 -9.63 17.31 -18.19
C GLU A 59 -10.29 16.21 -19.05
N LEU A 60 -10.04 16.21 -20.37
CA LEU A 60 -10.35 15.08 -21.27
C LEU A 60 -9.26 14.00 -21.26
N LEU A 61 -8.01 14.34 -20.92
CA LEU A 61 -6.89 13.40 -20.77
C LEU A 61 -6.77 12.85 -19.33
N VAL A 62 -7.32 13.56 -18.34
CA VAL A 62 -7.67 12.97 -17.04
C VAL A 62 -8.88 12.06 -17.27
N LEU A 63 -8.65 10.75 -17.36
CA LEU A 63 -9.75 9.79 -17.47
C LEU A 63 -10.73 10.03 -16.30
N PRO A 64 -12.06 10.17 -16.55
CA PRO A 64 -13.02 10.31 -15.48
C PRO A 64 -12.89 9.10 -14.56
N ALA A 65 -12.63 9.37 -13.28
CA ALA A 65 -12.12 8.37 -12.36
C ALA A 65 -12.97 7.11 -12.37
N LEU A 66 -12.36 5.98 -12.77
CA LEU A 66 -12.98 4.65 -12.81
C LEU A 66 -13.82 4.44 -11.54
N PRO A 67 -15.07 3.96 -11.65
CA PRO A 67 -16.03 3.93 -10.55
C PRO A 67 -15.36 3.27 -9.35
N ARG A 68 -15.14 4.07 -8.29
CA ARG A 68 -14.10 3.82 -7.27
C ARG A 68 -14.10 2.35 -6.89
N CYS A 69 -13.01 1.63 -7.16
CA CYS A 69 -12.93 0.18 -7.01
C CYS A 69 -13.45 -0.31 -5.64
N TRP A 70 -13.21 0.49 -4.60
CA TRP A 70 -13.80 0.38 -3.27
C TRP A 70 -15.34 0.23 -3.23
N SER A 71 -16.12 1.10 -3.90
CA SER A 71 -17.59 1.02 -3.90
C SER A 71 -18.13 -0.14 -4.75
N VAL A 72 -17.44 -0.47 -5.85
CA VAL A 72 -17.82 -1.61 -6.71
C VAL A 72 -17.55 -2.94 -6.00
N ALA A 73 -16.42 -3.06 -5.29
CA ALA A 73 -16.09 -4.26 -4.51
C ALA A 73 -17.02 -4.48 -3.30
N GLN A 74 -17.47 -3.41 -2.63
CA GLN A 74 -18.44 -3.50 -1.52
C GLN A 74 -19.87 -3.84 -1.96
N SER A 75 -20.28 -3.41 -3.17
CA SER A 75 -21.61 -3.72 -3.72
C SER A 75 -21.65 -5.03 -4.53
N SER A 76 -20.49 -5.67 -4.74
CA SER A 76 -20.38 -6.98 -5.38
C SER A 76 -20.27 -8.10 -4.36
N ASN A 77 -21.04 -9.17 -4.58
CA ASN A 77 -20.90 -10.44 -3.87
C ASN A 77 -19.86 -11.37 -4.52
N SER A 78 -19.19 -10.96 -5.60
CA SER A 78 -18.22 -11.79 -6.31
C SER A 78 -16.80 -11.58 -5.79
N GLY A 79 -16.17 -12.63 -5.24
CA GLY A 79 -14.78 -12.58 -4.78
C GLY A 79 -13.80 -12.14 -5.87
N SER A 80 -14.05 -12.51 -7.13
CA SER A 80 -13.26 -12.06 -8.28
C SER A 80 -13.24 -10.53 -8.48
N THR A 81 -14.34 -9.84 -8.15
CA THR A 81 -14.39 -8.37 -8.16
C THR A 81 -13.55 -7.80 -7.02
N ARG A 82 -13.66 -8.39 -5.82
CA ARG A 82 -12.92 -7.96 -4.61
C ARG A 82 -11.40 -8.09 -4.83
N ILE A 83 -10.93 -9.23 -5.34
CA ILE A 83 -9.52 -9.47 -5.68
C ILE A 83 -9.01 -8.49 -6.73
N TYR A 84 -9.68 -8.33 -7.87
CA TYR A 84 -9.25 -7.39 -8.92
C TYR A 84 -9.15 -5.95 -8.39
N CYS A 85 -10.14 -5.52 -7.60
CA CYS A 85 -10.14 -4.19 -6.99
C CYS A 85 -9.04 -4.02 -5.93
N ALA A 86 -8.66 -5.09 -5.23
CA ALA A 86 -7.54 -5.10 -4.29
C ALA A 86 -6.17 -5.00 -5.01
N GLU A 87 -5.95 -5.78 -6.07
CA GLU A 87 -4.72 -5.76 -6.90
C GLU A 87 -4.43 -4.34 -7.45
N ILE A 88 -5.47 -3.63 -7.88
CA ILE A 88 -5.39 -2.24 -8.38
C ILE A 88 -5.06 -1.22 -7.28
N LEU A 89 -5.52 -1.43 -6.04
CA LEU A 89 -5.14 -0.58 -4.90
C LEU A 89 -3.68 -0.84 -4.48
N ALA A 90 -3.31 -2.10 -4.30
CA ALA A 90 -1.95 -2.50 -3.90
C ALA A 90 -0.87 -2.02 -4.88
N ASN A 91 -1.20 -1.87 -6.17
CA ASN A 91 -0.30 -1.33 -7.18
C ASN A 91 0.33 0.03 -6.82
N LYS A 92 -0.34 0.85 -6.00
CA LYS A 92 0.17 2.17 -5.60
C LYS A 92 1.26 2.11 -4.54
N GLN A 93 1.47 0.96 -3.90
CA GLN A 93 2.53 0.70 -2.90
C GLN A 93 2.53 1.67 -1.70
N THR A 94 1.39 2.30 -1.40
CA THR A 94 1.22 3.13 -0.18
C THR A 94 0.69 2.27 0.96
N VAL A 95 1.10 2.55 2.21
CA VAL A 95 0.63 1.85 3.41
C VAL A 95 -0.91 1.80 3.49
N GLU A 96 -1.58 2.88 3.10
CA GLU A 96 -3.03 3.03 3.19
C GLU A 96 -3.77 2.31 2.04
N ASP A 97 -3.23 2.28 0.83
CA ASP A 97 -3.82 1.52 -0.27
C ASP A 97 -3.55 0.00 -0.14
N LEU A 98 -2.35 -0.40 0.34
CA LEU A 98 -2.03 -1.79 0.70
C LEU A 98 -2.97 -2.30 1.81
N ARG A 99 -3.17 -1.52 2.87
CA ARG A 99 -4.14 -1.84 3.93
C ARG A 99 -5.55 -2.07 3.38
N ARG A 100 -6.02 -1.21 2.48
CA ARG A 100 -7.35 -1.35 1.85
C ARG A 100 -7.42 -2.56 0.93
N ALA A 101 -6.34 -2.89 0.22
CA ALA A 101 -6.25 -4.10 -0.59
C ALA A 101 -6.39 -5.37 0.27
N ILE A 102 -5.65 -5.46 1.38
CA ILE A 102 -5.77 -6.55 2.37
C ILE A 102 -7.22 -6.67 2.89
N GLN A 103 -7.88 -5.55 3.18
CA GLN A 103 -9.27 -5.56 3.66
C GLN A 103 -10.27 -6.07 2.61
N LEU A 104 -10.11 -5.74 1.33
CA LEU A 104 -10.96 -6.27 0.26
C LEU A 104 -10.68 -7.75 -0.01
N ALA A 105 -9.41 -8.17 0.04
CA ALA A 105 -9.02 -9.57 -0.10
C ALA A 105 -9.60 -10.44 1.02
N ASN A 106 -9.49 -10.03 2.29
CA ASN A 106 -10.01 -10.85 3.39
C ASN A 106 -11.54 -11.00 3.41
N GLN A 107 -12.26 -10.17 2.65
CA GLN A 107 -13.70 -10.30 2.39
C GLN A 107 -14.03 -11.37 1.34
N VAL A 108 -13.07 -12.13 0.81
CA VAL A 108 -13.35 -13.34 0.02
C VAL A 108 -13.76 -14.46 0.97
N ASP A 109 -14.96 -15.01 0.76
CA ASP A 109 -15.57 -16.02 1.63
C ASP A 109 -14.76 -17.33 1.66
N ALA A 110 -14.89 -18.11 2.74
CA ALA A 110 -14.05 -19.30 2.96
C ALA A 110 -14.30 -20.42 1.92
N ASP A 111 -15.51 -20.50 1.38
CA ASP A 111 -15.91 -21.47 0.34
C ASP A 111 -15.68 -20.94 -1.09
N ASP A 112 -15.16 -19.72 -1.28
CA ASP A 112 -14.85 -19.15 -2.60
C ASP A 112 -13.56 -19.79 -3.16
N PRO A 113 -13.54 -20.31 -4.41
CA PRO A 113 -12.33 -20.88 -5.04
C PRO A 113 -11.11 -19.95 -5.09
N LEU A 114 -11.30 -18.63 -4.92
CA LEU A 114 -10.22 -17.65 -4.89
C LEU A 114 -9.65 -17.40 -3.47
N ARG A 115 -10.13 -18.07 -2.41
CA ARG A 115 -9.67 -17.86 -1.03
C ARG A 115 -8.15 -18.07 -0.90
N ASP A 116 -7.62 -19.19 -1.41
CA ASP A 116 -6.18 -19.48 -1.43
C ASP A 116 -5.34 -18.39 -2.12
N LYS A 117 -5.87 -17.78 -3.19
CA LYS A 117 -5.22 -16.66 -3.89
C LYS A 117 -5.29 -15.38 -3.05
N SER A 118 -6.41 -15.17 -2.37
CA SER A 118 -6.61 -14.06 -1.45
C SER A 118 -5.58 -14.07 -0.32
N ASP A 119 -5.41 -15.20 0.36
CA ASP A 119 -4.51 -15.31 1.51
C ASP A 119 -3.03 -15.09 1.13
N ARG A 120 -2.59 -15.55 -0.06
CA ARG A 120 -1.25 -15.24 -0.59
C ARG A 120 -1.06 -13.74 -0.86
N LEU A 121 -2.07 -13.07 -1.41
CA LEU A 121 -2.02 -11.61 -1.63
C LEU A 121 -2.03 -10.83 -0.31
N ILE A 122 -2.76 -11.29 0.70
CA ILE A 122 -2.78 -10.72 2.05
C ILE A 122 -1.40 -10.83 2.71
N GLU A 123 -0.74 -11.99 2.61
CA GLU A 123 0.64 -12.19 3.10
C GLU A 123 1.64 -11.26 2.40
N GLN A 124 1.62 -11.24 1.06
CA GLN A 124 2.44 -10.37 0.24
C GLN A 124 2.31 -8.88 0.65
N TRP A 125 1.09 -8.35 0.68
CA TRP A 125 0.86 -6.93 1.01
C TRP A 125 1.10 -6.62 2.50
N THR A 126 1.07 -7.64 3.38
CA THR A 126 1.51 -7.49 4.77
C THR A 126 3.02 -7.24 4.82
N GLN A 127 3.83 -8.03 4.10
CA GLN A 127 5.27 -7.79 3.98
C GLN A 127 5.57 -6.42 3.37
N ASP A 128 4.71 -5.93 2.46
CA ASP A 128 4.85 -4.61 1.86
C ASP A 128 4.68 -3.45 2.85
N ILE A 129 3.70 -3.56 3.75
CA ILE A 129 3.55 -2.61 4.86
C ILE A 129 4.77 -2.69 5.81
N LEU A 130 5.23 -3.89 6.15
CA LEU A 130 6.34 -4.07 7.10
C LEU A 130 7.67 -3.52 6.57
N ARG A 131 7.93 -3.60 5.26
CA ARG A 131 9.13 -3.05 4.62
C ARG A 131 9.17 -1.52 4.60
N LEU A 132 7.99 -0.88 4.47
CA LEU A 132 7.86 0.57 4.63
C LEU A 132 8.09 0.99 6.09
N GLY A 133 7.70 0.14 7.05
CA GLY A 133 8.03 0.32 8.45
C GLY A 133 9.53 0.13 8.74
N GLU A 134 10.17 -0.87 8.14
CA GLU A 134 11.62 -1.12 8.28
C GLU A 134 12.45 0.08 7.82
N ALA A 135 12.08 0.72 6.71
CA ALA A 135 12.75 1.93 6.24
C ALA A 135 12.69 3.08 7.27
N GLU A 136 11.54 3.29 7.90
CA GLU A 136 11.37 4.27 9.00
C GLU A 136 12.14 3.88 10.27
N PHE A 137 12.17 2.60 10.62
CA PHE A 137 12.94 2.09 11.76
C PHE A 137 14.43 2.35 11.58
N GLN A 138 14.98 1.98 10.42
CA GLN A 138 16.39 2.18 10.08
C GLN A 138 16.75 3.67 10.02
N ALA A 139 15.84 4.54 9.56
CA ALA A 139 15.97 5.99 9.62
C ALA A 139 15.85 6.61 11.03
N GLY A 140 15.74 5.81 12.09
CA GLY A 140 15.68 6.28 13.48
C GLY A 140 14.28 6.63 13.99
N SER A 141 13.22 6.28 13.25
CA SER A 141 11.83 6.62 13.57
C SER A 141 11.03 5.39 14.01
N LEU A 142 11.42 4.77 15.13
CA LEU A 142 10.77 3.57 15.67
C LEU A 142 9.23 3.72 15.76
N ASP A 143 8.71 4.83 16.26
CA ASP A 143 7.25 5.01 16.37
C ASP A 143 6.55 5.07 15.01
N ARG A 144 7.17 5.66 13.98
CA ARG A 144 6.61 5.63 12.61
C ARG A 144 6.63 4.21 12.04
N ALA A 145 7.70 3.44 12.29
CA ALA A 145 7.77 2.03 11.90
C ALA A 145 6.65 1.20 12.54
N ARG A 146 6.47 1.35 13.86
CA ARG A 146 5.42 0.69 14.64
C ARG A 146 4.03 1.09 14.15
N ASP A 147 3.79 2.37 13.90
CA ASP A 147 2.49 2.87 13.43
C ASP A 147 2.18 2.51 11.99
N ILE A 148 3.19 2.24 11.15
CA ILE A 148 3.02 1.63 9.83
C ILE A 148 2.66 0.15 9.97
N ALA A 149 3.41 -0.64 10.76
CA ALA A 149 3.12 -2.06 10.97
C ALA A 149 1.73 -2.29 11.60
N LYS A 150 1.29 -1.44 12.53
CA LYS A 150 -0.08 -1.42 13.08
C LYS A 150 -1.19 -1.10 12.06
N ARG A 151 -0.86 -0.76 10.80
CA ARG A 151 -1.84 -0.62 9.71
C ARG A 151 -2.20 -1.95 9.07
N VAL A 152 -1.45 -3.02 9.30
CA VAL A 152 -1.90 -4.39 8.97
C VAL A 152 -3.20 -4.66 9.74
N PRO A 153 -4.31 -5.07 9.09
CA PRO A 153 -5.59 -5.27 9.78
C PRO A 153 -5.52 -6.39 10.83
N PHE A 154 -6.06 -6.13 12.03
CA PHE A 154 -6.04 -7.08 13.16
C PHE A 154 -6.79 -8.41 12.93
N HIS A 155 -7.60 -8.48 11.87
CA HIS A 155 -8.47 -9.62 11.56
C HIS A 155 -7.96 -10.49 10.39
N VAL A 156 -6.71 -10.30 9.95
CA VAL A 156 -6.02 -11.24 9.05
C VAL A 156 -4.96 -12.04 9.80
N ALA A 157 -4.75 -13.30 9.41
CA ALA A 157 -3.79 -14.19 10.07
C ALA A 157 -2.37 -13.62 10.12
N THR A 158 -2.00 -12.81 9.12
CA THR A 158 -0.70 -12.17 8.96
C THR A 158 -0.44 -11.03 9.94
N TYR A 159 -1.44 -10.62 10.74
CA TYR A 159 -1.25 -9.65 11.83
C TYR A 159 -0.23 -10.12 12.87
N ALA A 160 -0.15 -11.42 13.13
CA ALA A 160 0.86 -12.00 14.03
C ALA A 160 2.30 -11.74 13.54
N THR A 161 2.52 -11.76 12.22
CA THR A 161 3.81 -11.41 11.59
C THR A 161 4.16 -9.94 11.83
N ALA A 162 3.16 -9.05 11.78
CA ALA A 162 3.35 -7.63 12.07
C ALA A 162 3.66 -7.37 13.56
N GLU A 163 2.96 -8.04 14.47
CA GLU A 163 3.30 -7.97 15.90
C GLU A 163 4.71 -8.50 16.20
N ALA A 164 5.11 -9.61 15.58
CA ALA A 164 6.44 -10.19 15.76
C ALA A 164 7.53 -9.19 15.32
N LYS A 165 7.32 -8.53 14.18
CA LYS A 165 8.26 -7.53 13.66
C LYS A 165 8.31 -6.25 14.49
N ILE A 166 7.18 -5.82 15.06
CA ILE A 166 7.15 -4.73 16.06
C ILE A 166 8.00 -5.09 17.29
N LYS A 167 7.83 -6.30 17.84
CA LYS A 167 8.58 -6.78 19.02
C LYS A 167 10.08 -6.90 18.72
N GLU A 168 10.45 -7.28 17.50
CA GLU A 168 11.84 -7.30 17.02
C GLU A 168 12.46 -5.89 17.03
N TRP A 169 11.80 -4.90 16.42
CA TRP A 169 12.26 -3.51 16.42
C TRP A 169 12.34 -2.91 17.83
N GLU A 170 11.34 -3.15 18.69
CA GLU A 170 11.33 -2.69 20.08
C GLU A 170 12.49 -3.30 20.89
N ALA A 171 12.80 -4.59 20.70
CA ALA A 171 13.91 -5.26 21.38
C ALA A 171 15.29 -4.77 20.87
N ILE A 172 15.44 -4.54 19.57
CA ILE A 172 16.67 -3.96 18.98
C ILE A 172 16.88 -2.54 19.50
N TRP A 173 15.82 -1.73 19.56
CA TRP A 173 15.89 -0.35 20.02
C TRP A 173 16.23 -0.26 21.52
N ALA A 174 15.55 -1.03 22.37
CA ALA A 174 15.86 -1.08 23.81
C ALA A 174 17.29 -1.59 24.09
N LYS A 175 17.83 -2.49 23.26
CA LYS A 175 19.26 -2.89 23.30
C LYS A 175 20.18 -1.71 22.97
N ALA A 176 19.84 -0.90 21.97
CA ALA A 176 20.61 0.29 21.58
C ALA A 176 20.60 1.36 22.69
N GLU A 177 19.42 1.70 23.22
CA GLU A 177 19.24 2.65 24.32
C GLU A 177 20.00 2.22 25.57
N LYS A 178 19.94 0.92 25.93
CA LYS A 178 20.73 0.39 27.04
C LYS A 178 22.23 0.62 26.80
N ILE A 179 22.76 0.24 25.64
CA ILE A 179 24.18 0.43 25.30
C ILE A 179 24.55 1.92 25.37
N TYR A 180 23.69 2.82 24.90
CA TYR A 180 23.92 4.26 24.96
C TYR A 180 24.04 4.75 26.43
N SER A 181 23.09 4.36 27.29
CA SER A 181 23.11 4.71 28.72
C SER A 181 24.29 4.08 29.49
N GLU A 182 24.76 2.91 29.05
CA GLU A 182 25.96 2.25 29.58
C GLU A 182 27.22 3.04 29.22
N VAL A 183 27.30 3.61 28.02
CA VAL A 183 28.39 4.51 27.61
C VAL A 183 28.38 5.81 28.42
N GLU A 184 27.21 6.43 28.63
CA GLU A 184 27.09 7.64 29.45
C GLU A 184 27.50 7.38 30.91
N ALA A 185 27.02 6.30 31.52
CA ALA A 185 27.40 5.93 32.89
C ALA A 185 28.91 5.61 33.05
N GLU A 186 29.56 5.06 32.02
CA GLU A 186 31.01 4.83 32.03
C GLU A 186 31.84 6.10 31.72
N ILE A 187 31.25 7.12 31.08
CA ILE A 187 31.83 8.47 30.95
C ILE A 187 31.82 9.16 32.32
N ASP A 188 30.69 9.14 33.03
CA ASP A 188 30.53 9.75 34.36
C ASP A 188 31.46 9.12 35.42
N GLN A 189 31.86 7.86 35.22
CA GLN A 189 32.82 7.14 36.08
C GLN A 189 34.30 7.30 35.65
N GLU A 190 34.61 8.13 34.65
CA GLU A 190 35.93 8.24 34.01
C GLU A 190 36.49 6.91 33.42
N ASN A 191 35.65 5.94 33.11
CA ASN A 191 36.03 4.63 32.59
C ASN A 191 36.12 4.63 31.05
N TRP A 192 36.93 5.53 30.48
CA TRP A 192 37.02 5.80 29.04
C TRP A 192 37.20 4.57 28.14
N PHE A 193 37.88 3.53 28.63
CA PHE A 193 38.02 2.26 27.89
C PHE A 193 36.74 1.41 27.93
N ALA A 194 36.00 1.39 29.04
CA ALA A 194 34.71 0.70 29.13
C ALA A 194 33.66 1.44 28.28
N ALA A 195 33.59 2.77 28.40
CA ALA A 195 32.72 3.62 27.57
C ALA A 195 33.00 3.44 26.07
N MET A 196 34.27 3.48 25.64
CA MET A 196 34.64 3.18 24.25
C MET A 196 34.32 1.72 23.87
N SER A 197 34.49 0.77 24.79
CA SER A 197 34.17 -0.64 24.53
C SER A 197 32.67 -0.85 24.28
N ALA A 198 31.81 -0.27 25.12
CA ALA A 198 30.35 -0.32 24.99
C ALA A 198 29.87 0.43 23.74
N ALA A 199 30.43 1.60 23.43
CA ALA A 199 30.03 2.39 22.25
C ALA A 199 30.20 1.62 20.93
N ARG A 200 31.22 0.75 20.81
CA ARG A 200 31.38 -0.15 19.66
C ARG A 200 30.29 -1.21 19.56
N MET A 201 29.70 -1.64 20.68
CA MET A 201 28.59 -2.60 20.65
C MET A 201 27.38 -2.03 19.92
N LEU A 202 27.20 -0.70 19.90
CA LEU A 202 26.11 -0.02 19.19
C LEU A 202 26.12 -0.32 17.68
N LEU A 203 27.32 -0.50 17.10
CA LEU A 203 27.52 -0.89 15.69
C LEU A 203 27.01 -2.30 15.35
N THR A 204 26.83 -3.14 16.38
CA THR A 204 26.34 -4.53 16.26
C THR A 204 24.83 -4.67 16.50
N VAL A 205 24.12 -3.56 16.71
CA VAL A 205 22.69 -3.61 17.10
C VAL A 205 21.76 -3.86 15.92
N GLY A 206 22.16 -3.54 14.69
CA GLY A 206 21.36 -3.79 13.48
C GLY A 206 20.38 -2.66 13.12
N ASN A 207 20.66 -1.43 13.57
CA ASN A 207 19.90 -0.23 13.21
C ASN A 207 20.84 0.87 12.68
N GLN A 208 20.55 1.40 11.47
CA GLN A 208 21.40 2.36 10.78
C GLN A 208 21.59 3.67 11.56
N TYR A 209 20.50 4.26 12.04
CA TYR A 209 20.51 5.52 12.80
C TYR A 209 21.36 5.42 14.08
N TRP A 210 21.21 4.35 14.85
CA TRP A 210 21.99 4.14 16.07
C TRP A 210 23.50 4.03 15.76
N ALA A 211 23.84 3.26 14.73
CA ALA A 211 25.22 2.91 14.42
C ALA A 211 25.95 3.91 13.50
N THR A 212 25.28 4.93 12.95
CA THR A 212 25.94 6.15 12.43
C THR A 212 25.72 7.34 13.35
N THR A 213 24.49 7.83 13.44
CA THR A 213 24.19 9.16 13.98
C THR A 213 24.41 9.22 15.49
N GLN A 214 23.95 8.21 16.22
CA GLN A 214 24.13 8.15 17.67
C GLN A 214 25.55 7.71 18.07
N TYR A 215 26.17 6.79 17.33
CA TYR A 215 27.60 6.48 17.49
C TYR A 215 28.48 7.76 17.33
N GLN A 216 28.23 8.57 16.29
CA GLN A 216 28.92 9.85 16.09
C GLN A 216 28.54 10.92 17.13
N ALA A 217 27.41 10.80 17.83
CA ALA A 217 27.10 11.63 19.00
C ALA A 217 27.94 11.21 20.21
N LEU A 218 27.97 9.91 20.54
CA LEU A 218 28.78 9.35 21.63
C LEU A 218 30.27 9.65 21.46
N MET A 219 30.84 9.52 20.25
CA MET A 219 32.26 9.83 20.02
C MET A 219 32.59 11.31 20.29
N ARG A 220 31.68 12.24 19.95
CA ARG A 220 31.85 13.67 20.26
C ARG A 220 31.67 13.97 21.75
N LEU A 221 30.77 13.25 22.43
CA LEU A 221 30.58 13.34 23.88
C LEU A 221 31.84 12.86 24.63
N LEU A 222 32.38 11.71 24.24
CA LEU A 222 33.65 11.16 24.77
C LEU A 222 34.82 12.13 24.63
N GLN A 223 34.97 12.75 23.46
CA GLN A 223 36.02 13.74 23.19
C GLN A 223 35.85 15.02 24.03
N SER A 224 34.67 15.64 23.99
CA SER A 224 34.42 16.92 24.68
C SER A 224 34.42 16.79 26.21
N SER A 225 33.92 15.68 26.76
CA SER A 225 34.00 15.40 28.20
C SER A 225 35.45 15.35 28.68
N ARG A 226 36.33 14.62 27.96
CA ARG A 226 37.78 14.56 28.24
C ARG A 226 38.50 15.90 28.13
N GLU A 227 38.15 16.75 27.17
CA GLU A 227 38.75 18.07 27.03
C GLU A 227 38.40 19.01 28.19
N SER A 228 37.16 18.92 28.71
CA SER A 228 36.72 19.68 29.88
C SER A 228 37.52 19.30 31.14
N GLU A 229 37.76 18.01 31.36
CA GLU A 229 38.57 17.53 32.49
C GLU A 229 40.05 17.81 32.32
N ALA A 230 40.59 17.67 31.10
CA ALA A 230 42.00 17.96 30.82
C ALA A 230 42.32 19.45 31.04
N THR A 231 41.36 20.34 30.74
CA THR A 231 41.48 21.78 31.00
C THR A 231 41.24 22.15 32.47
N ALA A 232 40.44 21.37 33.22
CA ALA A 232 40.31 21.51 34.68
C ALA A 232 41.55 21.00 35.44
N ARG A 233 42.12 19.86 35.02
CA ARG A 233 43.27 19.17 35.66
C ARG A 233 44.62 19.69 35.16
N ARG A 234 44.75 21.02 35.02
CA ARG A 234 45.84 21.69 34.27
C ARG A 234 47.18 21.76 35.01
N SER A 235 47.71 20.60 35.39
CA SER A 235 49.11 20.40 35.78
C SER A 235 49.96 20.14 34.53
N PRO A 236 51.20 20.68 34.40
CA PRO A 236 51.95 20.67 33.14
C PRO A 236 52.24 19.30 32.51
N ASN A 237 52.20 18.21 33.29
CA ASN A 237 52.64 16.88 32.85
C ASN A 237 51.51 15.91 32.43
N SER A 238 50.24 16.32 32.41
CA SER A 238 49.11 15.41 32.10
C SER A 238 48.89 15.10 30.61
N ALA A 239 49.57 15.81 29.71
CA ALA A 239 49.27 15.84 28.27
C ALA A 239 49.43 14.49 27.53
N SER A 240 50.18 13.51 28.05
CA SER A 240 50.48 12.27 27.33
C SER A 240 49.33 11.25 27.26
N LYS A 241 48.27 11.39 28.08
CA LYS A 241 47.14 10.44 28.08
C LYS A 241 46.08 10.71 27.01
N GLY A 242 46.03 11.91 26.44
CA GLY A 242 44.98 12.29 25.47
C GLY A 242 45.14 11.67 24.08
N GLY A 243 46.38 11.49 23.60
CA GLY A 243 46.65 10.87 22.30
C GLY A 243 46.17 9.42 22.23
N GLY A 244 46.49 8.63 23.25
CA GLY A 244 46.29 7.18 23.26
C GLY A 244 44.85 6.70 23.02
N LEU A 245 43.82 7.47 23.39
CA LEU A 245 42.43 7.11 23.06
C LEU A 245 42.11 7.38 21.58
N ASN A 246 42.49 8.55 21.05
CA ASN A 246 42.30 8.86 19.62
C ASN A 246 43.19 7.99 18.71
N ASP A 247 44.33 7.52 19.22
CA ASP A 247 45.18 6.53 18.54
C ASP A 247 44.53 5.14 18.56
N LEU A 248 43.98 4.71 19.70
CA LEU A 248 43.26 3.43 19.83
C LEU A 248 41.99 3.40 18.98
N ILE A 249 41.21 4.49 18.94
CA ILE A 249 40.04 4.64 18.06
C ILE A 249 40.47 4.41 16.60
N ARG A 250 41.44 5.18 16.10
CA ARG A 250 41.91 5.08 14.71
C ARG A 250 42.53 3.71 14.38
N GLN A 251 43.26 3.11 15.32
CA GLN A 251 43.82 1.77 15.16
C GLN A 251 42.71 0.73 15.02
N TRP A 252 41.70 0.77 15.89
CA TRP A 252 40.57 -0.17 15.87
C TRP A 252 39.66 0.06 14.65
N GLU A 253 39.38 1.32 14.27
CA GLU A 253 38.65 1.66 13.04
C GLU A 253 39.36 1.07 11.80
N THR A 254 40.69 1.18 11.75
CA THR A 254 41.52 0.59 10.70
C THR A 254 41.45 -0.94 10.71
N GLU A 255 41.48 -1.56 11.90
CA GLU A 255 41.39 -3.02 12.08
C GLU A 255 40.02 -3.57 11.64
N GLN A 256 38.91 -2.91 12.00
CA GLN A 256 37.58 -3.32 11.53
C GLN A 256 37.43 -3.09 10.02
N THR A 257 37.81 -1.91 9.51
CA THR A 257 37.77 -1.59 8.07
C THR A 257 38.54 -2.61 7.26
N LYS A 258 39.70 -3.08 7.76
CA LYS A 258 40.47 -4.17 7.14
C LYS A 258 39.73 -5.51 7.23
N THR A 259 39.27 -5.91 8.42
CA THR A 259 38.58 -7.19 8.65
C THR A 259 37.32 -7.32 7.78
N ASP A 260 36.54 -6.24 7.68
CA ASP A 260 35.33 -6.20 6.87
C ASP A 260 35.62 -6.12 5.37
N ALA A 261 36.73 -5.49 4.95
CA ALA A 261 37.19 -5.59 3.56
C ALA A 261 37.62 -7.02 3.18
N GLU A 262 38.27 -7.75 4.09
CA GLU A 262 38.63 -9.17 3.89
C GLU A 262 37.39 -10.09 3.86
N ARG A 263 36.40 -9.86 4.74
CA ARG A 263 35.08 -10.51 4.70
C ARG A 263 34.34 -10.24 3.39
N LEU A 264 34.24 -8.97 3.00
CA LEU A 264 33.52 -8.56 1.79
C LEU A 264 34.17 -9.11 0.52
N LYS A 265 35.51 -9.18 0.49
CA LYS A 265 36.24 -9.86 -0.58
C LYS A 265 35.94 -11.37 -0.62
N THR A 266 35.92 -12.04 0.53
CA THR A 266 35.57 -13.47 0.62
C THR A 266 34.13 -13.72 0.16
N ALA A 267 33.18 -12.85 0.53
CA ALA A 267 31.81 -12.88 0.05
C ALA A 267 31.73 -12.74 -1.48
N GLN A 268 32.47 -11.78 -2.06
CA GLN A 268 32.57 -11.60 -3.51
C GLN A 268 33.21 -12.80 -4.22
N GLU A 269 34.20 -13.46 -3.60
CA GLU A 269 34.85 -14.67 -4.12
C GLU A 269 33.89 -15.87 -4.12
N LEU A 270 33.10 -16.06 -3.06
CA LEU A 270 32.03 -17.07 -3.01
C LEU A 270 30.99 -16.84 -4.12
N ALA A 271 30.54 -15.60 -4.31
CA ALA A 271 29.51 -15.28 -5.30
C ALA A 271 29.89 -15.57 -6.77
N GLN A 272 31.18 -15.76 -7.09
CA GLN A 272 31.65 -16.00 -8.47
C GLN A 272 31.09 -17.30 -9.07
N GLY A 273 30.73 -18.30 -8.24
CA GLY A 273 30.16 -19.55 -8.71
C GLY A 273 28.75 -19.41 -9.29
N GLY A 274 28.01 -18.34 -8.92
CA GLY A 274 26.65 -18.06 -9.40
C GLY A 274 25.59 -19.10 -9.01
N ARG A 275 25.95 -20.14 -8.25
CA ARG A 275 24.99 -21.14 -7.75
C ARG A 275 24.19 -20.56 -6.59
N VAL A 276 22.99 -21.10 -6.37
CA VAL A 276 22.15 -20.71 -5.24
C VAL A 276 22.81 -21.04 -3.89
N GLU A 277 23.59 -22.11 -3.79
CA GLU A 277 24.37 -22.43 -2.58
C GLU A 277 25.47 -21.39 -2.33
N ASP A 278 26.26 -21.08 -3.37
CA ASP A 278 27.39 -20.16 -3.29
C ASP A 278 26.95 -18.72 -3.00
N LEU A 279 25.85 -18.27 -3.62
CA LEU A 279 25.24 -16.97 -3.38
C LEU A 279 24.69 -16.84 -1.96
N ARG A 280 24.11 -17.91 -1.38
CA ARG A 280 23.67 -17.91 0.03
C ARG A 280 24.86 -17.85 0.98
N ALA A 281 25.96 -18.54 0.67
CA ALA A 281 27.22 -18.44 1.43
C ALA A 281 27.84 -17.03 1.34
N ALA A 282 27.81 -16.41 0.15
CA ALA A 282 28.25 -15.03 -0.06
C ALA A 282 27.43 -14.03 0.76
N VAL A 283 26.09 -14.15 0.76
CA VAL A 283 25.18 -13.36 1.60
C VAL A 283 25.56 -13.51 3.08
N GLY A 284 25.67 -14.74 3.62
CA GLY A 284 26.03 -14.97 5.01
C GLY A 284 27.46 -14.56 5.41
N ALA A 285 28.36 -14.34 4.44
CA ALA A 285 29.68 -13.76 4.65
C ALA A 285 29.64 -12.21 4.65
N ALA A 286 28.87 -11.60 3.75
CA ALA A 286 28.67 -10.15 3.72
C ALA A 286 27.80 -9.62 4.88
N GLU A 287 26.87 -10.43 5.40
CA GLU A 287 26.08 -10.11 6.60
C GLU A 287 26.92 -9.97 7.88
N GLN A 288 28.20 -10.38 7.85
CA GLN A 288 29.16 -10.18 8.94
C GLN A 288 29.93 -8.86 8.85
N VAL A 289 29.75 -8.08 7.78
CA VAL A 289 30.29 -6.72 7.67
C VAL A 289 29.50 -5.81 8.63
N LEU A 290 30.22 -5.16 9.54
CA LEU A 290 29.61 -4.37 10.60
C LEU A 290 29.02 -3.07 10.07
N TYR A 291 27.91 -2.61 10.67
CA TYR A 291 27.37 -1.31 10.33
C TYR A 291 28.37 -0.20 10.72
N GLY A 292 28.51 0.81 9.84
CA GLY A 292 29.35 1.98 10.09
C GLY A 292 30.78 1.84 9.58
N THR A 293 31.21 0.67 9.09
CA THR A 293 32.45 0.57 8.30
C THR A 293 32.20 1.04 6.86
N PRO A 294 33.20 1.61 6.15
CA PRO A 294 33.05 2.04 4.75
C PRO A 294 32.61 0.94 3.78
N GLN A 295 32.76 -0.33 4.17
CA GLN A 295 32.37 -1.51 3.42
C GLN A 295 30.88 -1.84 3.53
N TYR A 296 30.16 -1.31 4.54
CA TYR A 296 28.80 -1.75 4.84
C TYR A 296 27.80 -1.50 3.71
N ASP A 297 27.78 -0.30 3.13
CA ASP A 297 26.83 0.02 2.06
C ASP A 297 27.09 -0.81 0.79
N GLN A 298 28.37 -1.12 0.52
CA GLN A 298 28.76 -2.03 -0.55
C GLN A 298 28.33 -3.48 -0.23
N ALA A 299 28.48 -3.93 1.01
CA ALA A 299 28.02 -5.24 1.47
C ALA A 299 26.51 -5.39 1.35
N GLN A 300 25.72 -4.40 1.80
CA GLN A 300 24.26 -4.42 1.67
C GLN A 300 23.79 -4.36 0.21
N SER A 301 24.43 -3.55 -0.63
CA SER A 301 24.16 -3.52 -2.07
C SER A 301 24.39 -4.89 -2.72
N LEU A 302 25.48 -5.58 -2.36
CA LEU A 302 25.78 -6.93 -2.83
C LEU A 302 24.84 -7.99 -2.25
N ILE A 303 24.52 -7.95 -0.96
CA ILE A 303 23.51 -8.82 -0.32
C ILE A 303 22.17 -8.73 -1.06
N ASN A 304 21.68 -7.51 -1.31
CA ASN A 304 20.45 -7.28 -2.05
C ASN A 304 20.54 -7.83 -3.49
N THR A 305 21.67 -7.61 -4.17
CA THR A 305 21.92 -8.13 -5.53
C THR A 305 21.93 -9.67 -5.55
N TRP A 306 22.59 -10.32 -4.60
CA TRP A 306 22.70 -11.78 -4.54
C TRP A 306 21.39 -12.45 -4.09
N ARG A 307 20.66 -11.84 -3.16
CA ARG A 307 19.28 -12.26 -2.80
C ARG A 307 18.37 -12.19 -4.04
N GLN A 308 18.40 -11.08 -4.79
CA GLN A 308 17.66 -10.95 -6.04
C GLN A 308 18.06 -11.99 -7.10
N GLN A 309 19.35 -12.37 -7.18
CA GLN A 309 19.81 -13.45 -8.07
C GLN A 309 19.32 -14.82 -7.62
N ILE A 310 19.36 -15.14 -6.32
CA ILE A 310 18.80 -16.38 -5.74
C ILE A 310 17.32 -16.49 -6.09
N GLU A 311 16.54 -15.45 -5.83
CA GLU A 311 15.11 -15.37 -6.16
C GLU A 311 14.86 -15.56 -7.66
N ALA A 312 15.68 -14.92 -8.52
CA ALA A 312 15.53 -15.04 -9.97
C ALA A 312 15.82 -16.46 -10.48
N ILE A 313 16.73 -17.19 -9.85
CA ILE A 313 17.02 -18.59 -10.18
C ILE A 313 15.90 -19.51 -9.67
N GLU A 314 15.36 -19.27 -8.48
CA GLU A 314 14.27 -20.03 -7.87
C GLU A 314 12.92 -19.85 -8.59
N ASP A 315 12.62 -18.63 -9.06
CA ASP A 315 11.31 -18.28 -9.63
C ASP A 315 11.24 -18.29 -11.16
N ARG A 316 12.38 -18.28 -11.87
CA ARG A 316 12.39 -18.49 -13.34
C ARG A 316 11.62 -19.74 -13.79
N PRO A 317 11.74 -20.91 -13.10
CA PRO A 317 10.94 -22.09 -13.41
C PRO A 317 9.43 -21.90 -13.22
N ARG A 318 8.98 -20.95 -12.38
CA ARG A 318 7.56 -20.58 -12.24
C ARG A 318 7.10 -19.76 -13.44
N LEU A 319 7.85 -18.69 -13.81
CA LEU A 319 7.57 -17.90 -15.01
C LEU A 319 7.55 -18.75 -16.28
N ALA A 320 8.48 -19.70 -16.41
CA ALA A 320 8.52 -20.60 -17.56
C ALA A 320 7.24 -21.45 -17.68
N ARG A 321 6.70 -21.95 -16.56
CA ARG A 321 5.42 -22.67 -16.54
C ARG A 321 4.23 -21.75 -16.81
N ALA A 322 4.21 -20.56 -16.22
CA ALA A 322 3.17 -19.55 -16.46
C ALA A 322 3.09 -19.18 -17.95
N ALA A 323 4.24 -18.90 -18.57
CA ALA A 323 4.32 -18.59 -20.00
C ALA A 323 3.88 -19.76 -20.89
N GLU A 324 4.24 -21.02 -20.55
CA GLU A 324 3.79 -22.19 -21.32
C GLU A 324 2.28 -22.43 -21.19
N LEU A 325 1.69 -22.23 -20.00
CA LEU A 325 0.24 -22.24 -19.82
C LEU A 325 -0.43 -21.19 -20.72
N ALA A 326 0.08 -19.97 -20.74
CA ALA A 326 -0.46 -18.87 -21.54
C ALA A 326 -0.41 -19.12 -23.06
N ARG A 327 0.52 -19.96 -23.56
CA ARG A 327 0.63 -20.29 -25.00
C ARG A 327 -0.60 -21.00 -25.57
N GLN A 328 -1.44 -21.61 -24.72
CA GLN A 328 -2.68 -22.25 -25.16
C GLN A 328 -3.74 -21.22 -25.61
N GLY A 329 -3.69 -20.00 -25.07
CA GLY A 329 -4.50 -18.86 -25.54
C GLY A 329 -6.00 -18.90 -25.17
N ASP A 330 -6.48 -19.94 -24.50
CA ASP A 330 -7.85 -20.01 -23.97
C ASP A 330 -7.96 -19.33 -22.59
N VAL A 331 -9.19 -18.99 -22.20
CA VAL A 331 -9.50 -18.29 -20.94
C VAL A 331 -8.96 -19.03 -19.71
N ARG A 332 -9.11 -20.36 -19.63
CA ARG A 332 -8.74 -21.15 -18.46
C ARG A 332 -7.23 -21.31 -18.32
N SER A 333 -6.52 -21.48 -19.44
CA SER A 333 -5.06 -21.59 -19.42
C SER A 333 -4.38 -20.24 -19.17
N LEU A 334 -4.97 -19.14 -19.66
CA LEU A 334 -4.52 -17.79 -19.29
C LEU A 334 -4.79 -17.47 -17.81
N GLU A 335 -5.92 -17.92 -17.24
CA GLU A 335 -6.17 -17.85 -15.79
C GLU A 335 -5.13 -18.63 -14.98
N ALA A 336 -4.83 -19.88 -15.39
CA ALA A 336 -3.79 -20.68 -14.75
C ALA A 336 -2.39 -20.05 -14.88
N ALA A 337 -2.07 -19.41 -16.01
CA ALA A 337 -0.84 -18.65 -16.20
C ALA A 337 -0.75 -17.44 -15.26
N ILE A 338 -1.83 -16.66 -15.16
CA ILE A 338 -1.96 -15.54 -14.22
C ILE A 338 -1.72 -16.02 -12.78
N ASP A 339 -2.29 -17.16 -12.39
CA ASP A 339 -2.17 -17.68 -11.02
C ASP A 339 -0.80 -18.30 -10.71
N GLU A 340 -0.11 -18.91 -11.68
CA GLU A 340 1.29 -19.35 -11.55
C GLU A 340 2.24 -18.15 -11.45
N ALA A 341 2.05 -17.09 -12.24
CA ALA A 341 2.85 -15.87 -12.14
C ALA A 341 2.60 -15.09 -10.83
N ASN A 342 1.34 -15.02 -10.35
CA ASN A 342 1.02 -14.40 -9.06
C ASN A 342 1.58 -15.17 -7.83
N GLN A 343 2.23 -16.32 -8.00
CA GLN A 343 3.01 -16.95 -6.91
C GLN A 343 4.32 -16.22 -6.62
N ILE A 344 4.81 -15.39 -7.55
CA ILE A 344 6.04 -14.61 -7.38
C ILE A 344 5.66 -13.33 -6.64
N THR A 345 5.81 -13.34 -5.32
CA THR A 345 5.37 -12.28 -4.42
C THR A 345 6.15 -10.97 -4.59
N TRP A 346 5.54 -9.86 -4.20
CA TRP A 346 6.20 -8.54 -4.16
C TRP A 346 7.54 -8.63 -3.42
N GLY A 347 8.55 -7.96 -3.98
CA GLY A 347 9.88 -7.86 -3.38
C GLY A 347 10.85 -8.92 -3.86
N ARG A 348 10.35 -10.03 -4.44
CA ARG A 348 11.20 -10.95 -5.20
C ARG A 348 11.58 -10.33 -6.54
N SER A 349 12.82 -10.51 -6.97
CA SER A 349 13.40 -9.86 -8.16
C SER A 349 12.58 -9.96 -9.46
N LEU A 350 11.86 -11.07 -9.67
CA LEU A 350 11.03 -11.29 -10.87
C LEU A 350 9.58 -10.83 -10.73
N HIS A 351 9.18 -10.20 -9.61
CA HIS A 351 7.79 -9.81 -9.37
C HIS A 351 7.24 -8.86 -10.44
N GLU A 352 8.01 -7.84 -10.85
CA GLU A 352 7.53 -6.85 -11.82
C GLU A 352 7.38 -7.45 -13.23
N GLU A 353 8.23 -8.42 -13.58
CA GLU A 353 8.09 -9.20 -14.82
C GLU A 353 6.85 -10.11 -14.76
N ALA A 354 6.69 -10.87 -13.67
CA ALA A 354 5.54 -11.73 -13.40
C ALA A 354 4.21 -10.95 -13.46
N ARG A 355 4.20 -9.78 -12.82
CA ARG A 355 3.09 -8.83 -12.84
C ARG A 355 2.79 -8.36 -14.25
N THR A 356 3.79 -7.92 -15.01
CA THR A 356 3.61 -7.38 -16.37
C THR A 356 3.07 -8.43 -17.34
N GLN A 357 3.52 -9.69 -17.20
CA GLN A 357 2.96 -10.83 -17.93
C GLN A 357 1.51 -11.10 -17.50
N ALA A 358 1.25 -11.22 -16.20
CA ALA A 358 -0.09 -11.44 -15.66
C ALA A 358 -1.09 -10.34 -16.05
N ASP A 359 -0.71 -9.05 -16.02
CA ASP A 359 -1.55 -7.92 -16.45
C ASP A 359 -1.80 -7.94 -17.97
N THR A 360 -0.92 -8.54 -18.76
CA THR A 360 -1.15 -8.77 -20.19
C THR A 360 -2.14 -9.90 -20.43
N TRP A 361 -2.01 -11.00 -19.70
CA TRP A 361 -2.97 -12.11 -19.76
C TRP A 361 -4.34 -11.72 -19.18
N ARG A 362 -4.41 -10.92 -18.10
CA ARG A 362 -5.65 -10.33 -17.54
C ARG A 362 -6.43 -9.57 -18.62
N ARG A 363 -5.74 -8.79 -19.46
CA ARG A 363 -6.35 -8.09 -20.63
C ARG A 363 -6.87 -9.06 -21.69
N GLN A 364 -6.10 -10.09 -22.03
CA GLN A 364 -6.51 -11.10 -23.02
C GLN A 364 -7.72 -11.90 -22.54
N VAL A 365 -7.77 -12.33 -21.28
CA VAL A 365 -8.93 -13.00 -20.66
C VAL A 365 -10.18 -12.10 -20.71
N HIS A 366 -10.04 -10.81 -20.41
CA HIS A 366 -11.13 -9.85 -20.51
C HIS A 366 -11.64 -9.70 -21.95
N GLU A 367 -10.74 -9.60 -22.93
CA GLU A 367 -11.09 -9.50 -24.35
C GLU A 367 -11.78 -10.78 -24.87
N LEU A 368 -11.29 -11.96 -24.50
CA LEU A 368 -11.89 -13.24 -24.88
C LEU A 368 -13.32 -13.37 -24.34
N ARG A 369 -13.54 -13.09 -23.04
CA ARG A 369 -14.87 -13.12 -22.42
C ARG A 369 -15.85 -12.13 -23.05
N LEU A 370 -15.37 -10.95 -23.49
CA LEU A 370 -16.21 -10.01 -24.23
C LEU A 370 -16.63 -10.59 -25.59
N ARG A 371 -15.72 -11.22 -26.34
CA ARG A 371 -16.04 -11.88 -27.62
C ARG A 371 -17.03 -13.02 -27.44
N GLU A 372 -16.83 -13.88 -26.44
CA GLU A 372 -17.77 -14.96 -26.08
C GLU A 372 -19.17 -14.41 -25.77
N GLN A 373 -19.25 -13.30 -25.04
CA GLN A 373 -20.51 -12.64 -24.68
C GLN A 373 -21.19 -11.98 -25.90
N GLU A 374 -20.44 -11.33 -26.79
CA GLU A 374 -20.99 -10.84 -28.07
C GLU A 374 -21.50 -11.97 -28.97
N GLU A 375 -20.78 -13.09 -29.06
CA GLU A 375 -21.19 -14.24 -29.86
C GLU A 375 -22.45 -14.90 -29.29
N MET A 376 -22.57 -14.99 -27.97
CA MET A 376 -23.79 -15.46 -27.30
C MET A 376 -25.00 -14.58 -27.62
N LEU A 377 -24.84 -13.24 -27.56
CA LEU A 377 -25.90 -12.30 -27.95
C LEU A 377 -26.29 -12.46 -29.43
N ARG A 378 -25.31 -12.55 -30.34
CA ARG A 378 -25.55 -12.81 -31.78
C ARG A 378 -26.25 -14.14 -32.04
N GLN A 379 -26.04 -15.16 -31.21
CA GLN A 379 -26.77 -16.43 -31.30
C GLN A 379 -28.22 -16.30 -30.82
N MET A 380 -28.48 -15.53 -29.75
CA MET A 380 -29.84 -15.22 -29.29
C MET A 380 -30.63 -14.46 -30.36
N ASP A 381 -30.05 -13.42 -30.97
CA ASP A 381 -30.68 -12.64 -32.05
C ASP A 381 -31.06 -13.51 -33.27
N ARG A 382 -30.16 -14.39 -33.70
CA ARG A 382 -30.41 -15.35 -34.79
C ARG A 382 -31.52 -16.35 -34.45
N SER A 383 -31.55 -16.82 -33.20
CA SER A 383 -32.58 -17.74 -32.71
C SER A 383 -33.96 -17.07 -32.69
N ALA A 384 -34.04 -15.83 -32.20
CA ALA A 384 -35.26 -15.03 -32.22
C ALA A 384 -35.73 -14.65 -33.65
N SER A 385 -34.79 -14.55 -34.60
CA SER A 385 -35.08 -14.22 -36.01
C SER A 385 -35.53 -15.42 -36.86
N THR A 386 -35.58 -16.64 -36.30
CA THR A 386 -35.97 -17.84 -37.06
C THR A 386 -37.49 -17.90 -37.20
N THR A 387 -38.01 -17.52 -38.36
CA THR A 387 -39.45 -17.60 -38.68
C THR A 387 -39.97 -19.02 -38.45
N PRO A 388 -41.10 -19.22 -37.73
CA PRO A 388 -41.68 -20.55 -37.56
C PRO A 388 -42.04 -21.16 -38.91
N PRO A 389 -41.89 -22.49 -39.08
CA PRO A 389 -42.20 -23.14 -40.35
C PRO A 389 -43.67 -22.90 -40.74
N PRO A 390 -43.97 -22.70 -42.04
CA PRO A 390 -45.33 -22.47 -42.48
C PRO A 390 -46.22 -23.64 -42.08
N LEU A 391 -47.31 -23.33 -41.39
CA LEU A 391 -48.31 -24.32 -40.97
C LEU A 391 -48.77 -25.14 -42.19
N PRO A 392 -48.79 -26.48 -42.13
CA PRO A 392 -49.20 -27.30 -43.27
C PRO A 392 -50.65 -26.97 -43.65
N ALA A 393 -50.84 -26.57 -44.91
CA ALA A 393 -52.15 -26.21 -45.42
C ALA A 393 -53.10 -27.43 -45.46
N SER A 394 -54.40 -27.17 -45.36
CA SER A 394 -55.52 -28.14 -45.33
C SER A 394 -55.57 -29.09 -44.13
N LEU A 395 -56.22 -28.62 -43.05
CA LEU A 395 -57.07 -29.50 -42.25
C LEU A 395 -58.38 -29.76 -43.05
N PRO A 396 -58.82 -31.02 -43.23
CA PRO A 396 -60.12 -31.32 -43.84
C PRO A 396 -61.28 -30.90 -42.90
N PRO A 397 -62.49 -30.65 -43.44
CA PRO A 397 -63.61 -30.15 -42.65
C PRO A 397 -64.08 -31.16 -41.61
N VAL A 398 -64.30 -30.68 -40.38
CA VAL A 398 -64.82 -31.48 -39.27
C VAL A 398 -66.27 -31.87 -39.53
N VAL A 399 -66.53 -33.18 -39.62
CA VAL A 399 -67.89 -33.74 -39.62
C VAL A 399 -68.35 -33.85 -38.16
N PRO A 400 -69.54 -33.34 -37.78
CA PRO A 400 -70.01 -33.40 -36.40
C PRO A 400 -70.45 -34.83 -36.03
N VAL A 401 -69.60 -35.54 -35.28
CA VAL A 401 -69.94 -36.83 -34.67
C VAL A 401 -70.60 -36.59 -33.31
N VAL A 402 -71.79 -37.17 -33.13
CA VAL A 402 -72.59 -37.07 -31.89
C VAL A 402 -71.89 -37.83 -30.74
N PRO A 403 -71.82 -37.28 -29.52
CA PRO A 403 -71.15 -37.95 -28.40
C PRO A 403 -71.94 -39.19 -27.94
N VAL A 404 -71.25 -40.32 -27.86
CA VAL A 404 -71.75 -41.54 -27.20
C VAL A 404 -70.76 -41.94 -26.11
N VAL A 405 -71.23 -41.88 -24.86
CA VAL A 405 -70.49 -42.34 -23.68
C VAL A 405 -70.90 -43.78 -23.38
N PRO A 406 -69.93 -44.70 -23.19
CA PRO A 406 -70.01 -45.52 -21.98
C PRO A 406 -68.65 -45.84 -21.32
N SER A 407 -68.64 -45.70 -19.98
CA SER A 407 -68.07 -46.64 -18.99
C SER A 407 -66.64 -47.19 -19.09
N ALA A 408 -65.84 -46.92 -18.05
CA ALA A 408 -64.77 -47.80 -17.52
C ALA A 408 -65.38 -49.05 -16.79
N PRO A 409 -64.65 -49.96 -16.09
CA PRO A 409 -63.22 -50.04 -15.69
C PRO A 409 -62.64 -51.46 -16.03
N PRO A 410 -61.70 -52.14 -15.29
CA PRO A 410 -60.83 -51.77 -14.16
C PRO A 410 -59.34 -52.26 -14.17
N VAL A 411 -58.53 -51.58 -13.32
CA VAL A 411 -57.45 -52.10 -12.42
C VAL A 411 -56.33 -53.00 -12.97
N SER A 412 -55.07 -52.54 -12.77
CA SER A 412 -54.01 -53.28 -12.06
C SER A 412 -52.85 -52.36 -11.60
N GLU A 413 -52.75 -52.18 -10.29
CA GLU A 413 -51.57 -51.70 -9.52
C GLU A 413 -50.77 -52.93 -8.99
N PRO A 414 -49.68 -52.82 -8.20
CA PRO A 414 -48.90 -51.65 -7.73
C PRO A 414 -47.42 -51.71 -8.21
N VAL A 415 -46.48 -50.84 -7.81
CA VAL A 415 -45.67 -50.80 -6.55
C VAL A 415 -44.92 -49.45 -6.56
N LEU A 416 -45.21 -48.50 -5.66
CA LEU A 416 -44.52 -48.26 -4.36
C LEU A 416 -43.00 -47.94 -4.53
N THR A 417 -42.41 -46.86 -3.97
CA THR A 417 -42.77 -46.03 -2.80
C THR A 417 -42.41 -44.53 -2.92
N LEU A 418 -43.34 -43.66 -2.46
CA LEU A 418 -43.11 -42.35 -1.81
C LEU A 418 -42.69 -42.57 -0.32
N PRO A 419 -42.22 -41.59 0.53
CA PRO A 419 -42.74 -40.22 0.79
C PRO A 419 -41.67 -39.08 0.74
N ALA A 420 -42.01 -37.79 0.49
CA ALA A 420 -42.72 -36.75 1.31
C ALA A 420 -41.80 -36.05 2.35
N GLU A 421 -41.60 -34.72 2.37
CA GLU A 421 -42.49 -33.56 2.66
C GLU A 421 -42.80 -33.30 4.15
N GLY A 422 -43.04 -32.03 4.53
CA GLY A 422 -43.37 -31.58 5.89
C GLY A 422 -42.49 -30.40 6.37
N THR A 423 -42.78 -29.09 6.23
CA THR A 423 -44.01 -28.26 6.34
C THR A 423 -44.10 -27.49 7.67
N SER A 424 -43.59 -26.25 7.63
CA SER A 424 -44.19 -24.99 8.15
C SER A 424 -44.48 -24.73 9.65
N LEU A 425 -44.45 -23.42 9.97
CA LEU A 425 -45.10 -22.69 11.09
C LEU A 425 -44.55 -22.84 12.54
N ALA A 426 -43.99 -21.73 13.06
CA ALA A 426 -44.43 -21.12 14.32
C ALA A 426 -43.89 -19.68 14.50
N LEU A 427 -44.72 -18.79 15.04
CA LEU A 427 -44.36 -17.50 15.66
C LEU A 427 -44.88 -17.54 17.11
N PRO A 428 -44.18 -16.90 18.06
CA PRO A 428 -44.88 -15.92 18.90
C PRO A 428 -44.07 -14.62 19.10
N ALA A 429 -44.60 -13.68 19.90
CA ALA A 429 -44.14 -12.29 19.97
C ALA A 429 -43.83 -11.79 21.41
N SER A 430 -43.35 -10.55 21.49
CA SER A 430 -43.38 -9.61 22.65
C SER A 430 -42.21 -9.61 23.67
N VAL A 431 -41.28 -8.65 23.52
CA VAL A 431 -41.14 -7.39 24.33
C VAL A 431 -41.12 -7.52 25.89
N PRO A 432 -40.26 -6.80 26.67
CA PRO A 432 -39.61 -5.50 26.41
C PRO A 432 -38.08 -5.39 26.71
N ALA A 433 -37.57 -4.16 26.52
CA ALA A 433 -36.20 -3.69 26.69
C ALA A 433 -35.66 -3.63 28.14
N ASN A 434 -34.35 -3.40 28.27
CA ASN A 434 -33.83 -2.40 29.21
C ASN A 434 -32.56 -1.70 28.66
N VAL A 435 -32.27 -0.50 29.17
CA VAL A 435 -31.07 0.32 28.90
C VAL A 435 -30.50 0.76 30.25
N PRO A 436 -29.17 0.95 30.36
CA PRO A 436 -28.72 2.20 30.98
C PRO A 436 -27.62 2.90 30.16
N ALA A 437 -27.53 4.21 30.38
CA ALA A 437 -26.44 5.07 29.93
C ALA A 437 -25.85 5.80 31.14
N SER A 438 -24.72 6.48 30.94
CA SER A 438 -23.95 7.22 31.96
C SER A 438 -23.20 6.32 32.98
N ASP A 439 -22.09 6.76 33.60
CA ASP A 439 -21.59 8.14 33.72
C ASP A 439 -20.06 8.32 33.58
N SER A 440 -19.73 9.47 32.98
CA SER A 440 -18.65 10.44 33.25
C SER A 440 -17.46 10.17 34.20
N ILE A 441 -16.31 10.74 33.78
CA ILE A 441 -15.17 11.30 34.56
C ILE A 441 -14.18 10.32 35.23
N ALA A 442 -12.94 10.34 34.73
CA ALA A 442 -11.73 10.58 35.54
C ALA A 442 -10.54 11.03 34.66
N LEU A 443 -9.87 12.12 35.05
CA LEU A 443 -8.44 12.36 34.75
C LEU A 443 -7.64 11.92 35.98
N PRO A 444 -6.37 11.51 35.85
CA PRO A 444 -5.33 12.54 36.00
C PRO A 444 -4.07 12.30 35.14
N GLY A 445 -3.22 13.32 35.09
CA GLY A 445 -1.78 13.14 35.04
C GLY A 445 -1.14 14.10 36.05
N ASP A 446 0.06 13.76 36.52
CA ASP A 446 1.20 14.70 36.55
C ASP A 446 2.51 13.92 36.73
N ARG A 447 3.62 14.63 36.66
CA ARG A 447 4.98 14.20 36.96
C ARG A 447 5.14 13.72 38.40
N SER A 448 6.21 12.99 38.66
CA SER A 448 6.85 12.96 39.98
C SER A 448 8.37 12.95 39.79
N THR A 449 8.98 14.11 40.02
CA THR A 449 10.43 14.28 40.18
C THR A 449 10.85 13.73 41.54
N PRO A 450 11.90 12.89 41.63
CA PRO A 450 12.53 12.59 42.90
C PRO A 450 13.51 13.72 43.27
N ASP A 451 13.24 14.42 44.37
CA ASP A 451 14.22 15.27 45.08
C ASP A 451 14.81 14.50 46.29
N PRO A 452 16.01 14.88 46.81
CA PRO A 452 16.91 13.93 47.47
C PRO A 452 16.97 13.97 49.01
N MET A 453 17.83 13.09 49.55
CA MET A 453 18.42 13.06 50.90
C MET A 453 17.56 12.50 52.05
N PRO A 454 18.19 12.07 53.18
CA PRO A 454 19.63 12.01 53.48
C PRO A 454 20.28 10.62 53.46
#